data_AF-A0A971DVL0-F1
#
_entry.id   AF-A0A971DVL0-F1
#
_cell.length_a   1.000
_cell.length_b   1.000
_cell.length_c   1.000
_cell.angle_alpha   90.00
_cell.angle_beta   90.00
_cell.angle_gamma   90.00
#
_symmetry.space_group_name_H-M   'P 1'
#
loop_
_entity.id
_entity.type
_entity.pdbx_description
1 polymer ?
#
loop_
_entity_poly.entity_id
_entity_poly.type
_entity_poly.pdbx_seq_one_letter_code
_entity_poly.pdbx_strand_id
1 'polypeptide(L)'
;MNKQDKYSYWLDAAEYDIVTAESMLNSGRYLYVVFMCQQALENLAKGLYIYFVGDEAPRVHIISYILTEVTDRLNIRVDEDIFTLLDKLSAYYLQGRYPTYKEKISKLVNKKEAMEILEKSREVFVWMQTLKKLKE
;
A
#
# COMPACT_ATOMS: atom_id res chain seq x y z
N MET A 1 11.88 12.88 16.60
CA MET A 1 12.03 11.58 15.91
C MET A 1 13.01 11.75 14.77
N ASN A 2 14.05 10.92 14.74
CA ASN A 2 14.96 10.81 13.60
C ASN A 2 14.24 10.08 12.42
N LYS A 3 14.91 9.94 11.27
CA LYS A 3 14.33 9.27 10.09
C LYS A 3 13.99 7.79 10.33
N GLN A 4 14.79 7.10 11.16
CA GLN A 4 14.56 5.70 11.53
C GLN A 4 13.30 5.55 12.39
N ASP A 5 13.10 6.44 13.37
CA ASP A 5 11.90 6.44 14.20
C ASP A 5 10.65 6.71 13.35
N LYS A 6 10.73 7.70 12.45
CA LYS A 6 9.63 8.03 11.53
C LYS A 6 9.30 6.87 10.59
N TYR A 7 10.31 6.21 10.02
CA TYR A 7 10.11 5.01 9.21
C TYR A 7 9.41 3.91 10.01
N SER A 8 9.89 3.63 11.22
CA SER A 8 9.35 2.57 12.07
C SER A 8 7.89 2.82 12.43
N TYR A 9 7.52 4.07 12.73
CA TYR A 9 6.12 4.46 12.95
C TYR A 9 5.21 4.11 11.76
N TRP A 10 5.66 4.40 10.52
CA TRP A 10 4.88 4.08 9.32
C TRP A 10 4.87 2.59 9.01
N LEU A 11 5.98 1.89 9.28
CA LEU A 11 6.07 0.44 9.13
C LEU A 11 5.11 -0.29 10.07
N ASP A 12 5.08 0.08 11.35
CA ASP A 12 4.18 -0.51 12.34
C ASP A 12 2.71 -0.38 11.92
N ALA A 13 2.31 0.81 11.42
CA ALA A 13 0.98 1.04 10.87
C ALA A 13 0.71 0.16 9.64
N ALA A 14 1.68 0.08 8.73
CA ALA A 14 1.57 -0.71 7.51
C ALA A 14 1.44 -2.23 7.79
N GLU A 15 2.19 -2.74 8.76
CA GLU A 15 2.13 -4.14 9.20
C GLU A 15 0.80 -4.47 9.87
N TYR A 16 0.29 -3.56 10.71
CA TYR A 16 -1.03 -3.71 11.30
C TYR A 16 -2.13 -3.76 10.23
N ASP A 17 -2.03 -2.90 9.20
CA ASP A 17 -3.00 -2.83 8.12
C ASP A 17 -3.03 -4.11 7.26
N ILE A 18 -1.86 -4.67 6.90
CA ILE A 18 -1.80 -5.88 6.07
C ILE A 18 -2.32 -7.12 6.82
N VAL A 19 -2.11 -7.21 8.13
CA VAL A 19 -2.70 -8.26 8.99
C VAL A 19 -4.21 -8.05 9.13
N THR A 20 -4.66 -6.80 9.22
CA THR A 20 -6.09 -6.48 9.26
C THR A 20 -6.79 -6.87 7.94
N ALA A 21 -6.11 -6.73 6.79
CA ALA A 21 -6.64 -7.17 5.49
C ALA A 21 -6.99 -8.67 5.48
N GLU A 22 -6.17 -9.52 6.10
CA GLU A 22 -6.45 -10.95 6.28
C GLU A 22 -7.67 -11.20 7.16
N SER A 23 -7.79 -10.45 8.26
CA SER A 23 -8.98 -10.53 9.13
C SER A 23 -10.27 -10.12 8.38
N MET A 24 -10.17 -9.14 7.47
CA MET A 24 -11.29 -8.76 6.60
C MET A 24 -11.64 -9.84 5.59
N LEU A 25 -10.63 -10.55 5.05
CA LEU A 25 -10.85 -11.66 4.11
C LEU A 25 -11.59 -12.81 4.81
N ASN A 26 -11.12 -13.19 6.00
CA ASN A 26 -11.69 -14.27 6.81
C ASN A 26 -13.13 -13.98 7.25
N SER A 27 -13.46 -12.71 7.50
CA SER A 27 -14.82 -12.27 7.87
C SER A 27 -15.74 -12.03 6.67
N GLY A 28 -15.29 -12.26 5.43
CA GLY A 28 -16.09 -12.04 4.22
C GLY A 28 -16.27 -10.57 3.83
N ARG A 29 -15.48 -9.66 4.43
CA ARG A 29 -15.54 -8.21 4.21
C ARG A 29 -14.61 -7.80 3.06
N TYR A 30 -14.84 -8.33 1.87
CA TYR A 30 -13.94 -8.24 0.71
C TYR A 30 -13.57 -6.81 0.29
N LEU A 31 -14.53 -5.88 0.33
CA LEU A 31 -14.25 -4.46 0.08
C LEU A 31 -13.19 -3.90 1.05
N TYR A 32 -13.25 -4.31 2.32
CA TYR A 32 -12.31 -3.87 3.34
C TYR A 32 -10.94 -4.53 3.19
N VAL A 33 -10.85 -5.72 2.58
CA VAL A 33 -9.55 -6.30 2.19
C VAL A 33 -8.79 -5.34 1.28
N VAL A 34 -9.44 -4.88 0.21
CA VAL A 34 -8.84 -3.95 -0.76
C VAL A 34 -8.45 -2.63 -0.10
N PHE A 35 -9.31 -2.10 0.77
CA PHE A 35 -9.03 -0.88 1.53
C PHE A 35 -7.79 -1.04 2.44
N MET A 36 -7.70 -2.14 3.18
CA MET A 36 -6.56 -2.37 4.07
C MET A 36 -5.27 -2.64 3.30
N CYS A 37 -5.31 -3.34 2.17
CA CYS A 37 -4.14 -3.48 1.29
C CYS A 37 -3.63 -2.13 0.78
N GLN A 38 -4.55 -1.23 0.41
CA GLN A 38 -4.21 0.11 -0.02
C GLN A 38 -3.54 0.92 1.11
N GLN A 39 -4.10 0.90 2.32
CA GLN A 39 -3.52 1.58 3.49
C GLN A 39 -2.13 1.04 3.84
N ALA A 40 -1.98 -0.28 3.86
CA ALA A 40 -0.70 -0.93 4.15
C ALA A 40 0.42 -0.47 3.20
N LEU A 41 0.16 -0.53 1.88
CA LEU A 41 1.16 -0.14 0.89
C LEU A 41 1.41 1.38 0.87
N GLU A 42 0.38 2.21 1.08
CA GLU A 42 0.56 3.66 1.19
C GLU A 42 1.42 4.03 2.41
N ASN A 43 1.13 3.43 3.58
CA ASN A 43 1.86 3.69 4.81
C ASN A 43 3.34 3.29 4.67
N LEU A 44 3.62 2.11 4.13
CA LEU A 44 5.00 1.68 3.88
C LEU A 44 5.73 2.58 2.87
N ALA A 45 5.06 2.99 1.78
CA ALA A 45 5.63 3.90 0.79
C ALA A 45 6.00 5.27 1.42
N LYS A 46 5.15 5.81 2.30
CA LYS A 46 5.44 7.05 3.04
C LYS A 46 6.61 6.90 3.99
N GLY A 47 6.70 5.77 4.70
CA GLY A 47 7.85 5.45 5.54
C GLY A 47 9.15 5.45 4.75
N LEU A 48 9.18 4.76 3.61
CA LEU A 48 10.35 4.69 2.72
C LEU A 48 10.71 6.07 2.15
N TYR A 49 9.71 6.87 1.76
CA TYR A 49 9.93 8.24 1.28
C TYR A 49 10.62 9.09 2.35
N ILE A 50 10.16 9.04 3.59
CA ILE A 50 10.74 9.79 4.71
C ILE A 50 12.17 9.32 4.99
N TYR A 51 12.44 8.03 4.80
CA TYR A 51 13.77 7.48 5.04
C TYR A 51 14.77 7.93 3.97
N PHE A 52 14.40 7.84 2.68
CA PHE A 52 15.33 8.01 1.56
C PHE A 52 15.31 9.38 0.86
N VAL A 53 14.15 10.05 0.86
CA VAL A 53 13.87 11.20 -0.02
C VAL A 53 13.78 12.49 0.78
N GLY A 54 12.73 12.65 1.60
CA GLY A 54 12.40 13.90 2.30
C GLY A 54 12.13 13.72 3.78
N ASP A 55 11.78 14.79 4.50
CA ASP A 55 11.48 14.72 5.94
C ASP A 55 9.98 14.49 6.25
N GLU A 56 9.12 14.69 5.25
CA GLU A 56 7.68 14.43 5.26
C GLU A 56 7.25 13.84 3.92
N ALA A 57 6.32 12.89 3.94
CA ALA A 57 5.77 12.34 2.70
C ALA A 57 4.75 13.32 2.07
N PRO A 58 4.67 13.39 0.73
CA PRO A 58 3.67 14.22 0.06
C PRO A 58 2.25 13.88 0.50
N ARG A 59 1.39 14.90 0.67
CA ARG A 59 -0.02 14.72 1.06
C ARG A 59 -0.88 14.32 -0.14
N VAL A 60 -0.52 13.23 -0.79
CA VAL A 60 -1.23 12.64 -1.93
C VAL A 60 -1.52 11.17 -1.64
N HIS A 61 -2.64 10.66 -2.16
CA HIS A 61 -3.06 9.25 -2.00
C HIS A 61 -2.77 8.42 -3.25
N ILE A 62 -1.66 8.74 -3.93
CA ILE A 62 -1.22 8.08 -5.16
C ILE A 62 0.05 7.33 -4.83
N ILE A 63 -0.06 6.02 -4.56
CA ILE A 63 1.06 5.22 -4.04
C ILE A 63 2.17 5.10 -5.08
N SER A 64 1.81 4.95 -6.36
CA SER A 64 2.75 4.88 -7.49
C SER A 64 3.68 6.10 -7.53
N TYR A 65 3.12 7.30 -7.40
CA TYR A 65 3.91 8.54 -7.33
C TYR A 65 4.92 8.54 -6.16
N ILE A 66 4.49 8.18 -4.95
CA ILE A 66 5.37 8.16 -3.77
C ILE A 66 6.49 7.13 -3.95
N LEU A 67 6.15 5.95 -4.48
CA LEU A 67 7.10 4.88 -4.70
C LEU A 67 8.13 5.24 -5.78
N THR A 68 7.72 5.92 -6.86
CA THR A 68 8.63 6.39 -7.92
C THR A 68 9.73 7.28 -7.35
N GLU A 69 9.39 8.26 -6.48
CA GLU A 69 10.37 9.13 -5.84
C GLU A 69 11.41 8.35 -5.02
N VAL A 70 10.97 7.27 -4.35
CA VAL A 70 11.85 6.36 -3.60
C VAL A 70 12.74 5.57 -4.55
N THR A 71 12.18 4.98 -5.59
CA THR A 71 12.91 4.08 -6.49
C THR A 71 13.88 4.84 -7.39
N ASP A 72 13.55 6.06 -7.80
CA ASP A 72 14.45 6.96 -8.51
C ASP A 72 15.65 7.34 -7.63
N ARG A 73 15.39 7.63 -6.35
CA ARG A 73 16.44 7.92 -5.36
C ARG A 73 17.37 6.73 -5.11
N LEU A 74 16.85 5.51 -5.25
CA LEU A 74 17.61 4.26 -5.11
C LEU A 74 18.19 3.74 -6.43
N ASN A 75 17.82 4.34 -7.56
CA ASN A 75 18.16 3.88 -8.91
C ASN A 75 17.73 2.41 -9.16
N ILE A 76 16.50 2.07 -8.77
CA ILE A 76 15.93 0.72 -8.90
C ILE A 76 14.84 0.74 -9.97
N ARG A 77 14.89 -0.22 -10.89
CA ARG A 77 13.80 -0.47 -11.82
C ARG A 77 12.70 -1.28 -11.14
N VAL A 78 11.47 -0.80 -11.24
CA VAL A 78 10.27 -1.46 -10.70
C VAL A 78 9.53 -2.15 -11.84
N ASP A 79 8.93 -3.29 -11.54
CA ASP A 79 8.04 -3.99 -12.48
C ASP A 79 6.75 -3.17 -12.70
N GLU A 80 6.27 -3.13 -13.95
CA GLU A 80 5.03 -2.44 -14.32
C GLU A 80 3.80 -3.05 -13.63
N ASP A 81 3.84 -4.35 -13.32
CA ASP A 81 2.77 -5.03 -12.59
C ASP A 81 2.59 -4.47 -11.17
N ILE A 82 3.67 -3.99 -10.54
CA ILE A 82 3.60 -3.34 -9.22
C ILE A 82 2.84 -2.02 -9.36
N PHE A 83 3.20 -1.17 -10.32
CA PHE A 83 2.50 0.10 -10.53
C PHE A 83 1.03 -0.11 -10.89
N THR A 84 0.73 -1.11 -11.72
CA THR A 84 -0.64 -1.49 -12.06
C THR A 84 -1.46 -1.85 -10.82
N LEU A 85 -0.88 -2.61 -9.87
CA LEU A 85 -1.53 -2.91 -8.59
C LEU A 85 -1.77 -1.63 -7.77
N LEU A 86 -0.76 -0.78 -7.64
CA LEU A 86 -0.83 0.44 -6.83
C LEU A 86 -1.86 1.44 -7.34
N ASP A 87 -1.97 1.60 -8.66
CA ASP A 87 -2.96 2.48 -9.27
C ASP A 87 -4.37 1.92 -9.10
N LYS A 88 -4.54 0.60 -9.26
CA LYS A 88 -5.81 -0.10 -8.98
C LYS A 88 -6.26 0.12 -7.54
N LEU A 89 -5.36 -0.05 -6.56
CA LEU A 89 -5.65 0.17 -5.14
C LEU A 89 -6.00 1.64 -4.85
N SER A 90 -5.24 2.58 -5.40
CA SER A 90 -5.50 4.02 -5.25
C SER A 90 -6.88 4.40 -5.83
N ALA A 91 -7.26 3.84 -6.99
CA ALA A 91 -8.58 4.04 -7.57
C ALA A 91 -9.71 3.51 -6.66
N TYR A 92 -9.55 2.32 -6.08
CA TYR A 92 -10.52 1.77 -5.14
C TYR A 92 -10.69 2.66 -3.90
N TYR A 93 -9.59 3.16 -3.33
CA TYR A 93 -9.64 4.05 -2.18
C TYR A 93 -10.39 5.34 -2.50
N LEU A 94 -10.07 5.99 -3.62
CA LEU A 94 -10.73 7.24 -4.03
C LEU A 94 -12.24 7.06 -4.21
N GLN A 95 -12.65 5.96 -4.85
CA GLN A 95 -14.06 5.64 -5.13
C GLN A 95 -14.81 5.17 -3.88
N GLY A 96 -14.16 4.42 -2.98
CA GLY A 96 -14.76 3.89 -1.75
C GLY A 96 -15.23 4.96 -0.74
N ARG A 97 -14.83 6.22 -0.94
CA ARG A 97 -15.24 7.38 -0.13
C ARG A 97 -16.71 7.78 -0.33
N TYR A 98 -17.33 7.39 -1.44
CA TYR A 98 -18.72 7.73 -1.74
C TYR A 98 -19.63 6.51 -1.52
N PRO A 99 -20.71 6.59 -0.72
CA PRO A 99 -21.58 5.46 -0.42
C PRO A 99 -22.11 4.73 -1.66
N THR A 100 -22.45 5.49 -2.71
CA THR A 100 -22.95 4.97 -4.00
C THR A 100 -21.92 4.14 -4.75
N TYR A 101 -20.64 4.51 -4.69
CA TYR A 101 -19.54 3.75 -5.29
C TYR A 101 -19.14 2.58 -4.40
N LYS A 102 -19.18 2.76 -3.07
CA LYS A 102 -18.92 1.71 -2.10
C LYS A 102 -19.82 0.49 -2.33
N GLU A 103 -21.10 0.72 -2.57
CA GLU A 103 -22.06 -0.35 -2.87
C GLU A 103 -21.74 -1.04 -4.22
N LYS A 104 -21.39 -0.27 -5.25
CA LYS A 104 -20.98 -0.82 -6.54
C LYS A 104 -19.71 -1.67 -6.43
N ILE A 105 -18.68 -1.17 -5.77
CA ILE A 105 -17.41 -1.89 -5.58
C ILE A 105 -17.61 -3.14 -4.73
N SER A 106 -18.45 -3.09 -3.70
CA SER A 106 -18.75 -4.30 -2.90
C SER A 106 -19.40 -5.42 -3.71
N LYS A 107 -20.07 -5.10 -4.82
CA LYS A 107 -20.63 -6.08 -5.77
C LYS A 107 -19.60 -6.57 -6.80
N LEU A 108 -18.54 -5.80 -7.04
CA LEU A 108 -17.45 -6.12 -7.97
C LEU A 108 -16.35 -6.97 -7.32
N VAL A 109 -16.03 -6.70 -6.06
CA VAL A 109 -14.97 -7.42 -5.33
C VAL A 109 -15.57 -8.65 -4.65
N ASN A 110 -15.40 -9.80 -5.30
CA ASN A 110 -15.76 -11.09 -4.73
C ASN A 110 -14.59 -11.69 -3.90
N LYS A 111 -14.81 -12.86 -3.29
CA LYS A 111 -13.80 -13.55 -2.47
C LYS A 111 -12.49 -13.82 -3.23
N LYS A 112 -12.59 -14.29 -4.48
CA LYS A 112 -11.43 -14.61 -5.31
C LYS A 112 -10.61 -13.36 -5.60
N GLU A 113 -11.27 -12.29 -6.03
CA GLU A 113 -10.63 -11.00 -6.30
C GLU A 113 -9.93 -10.44 -5.04
N ALA A 114 -10.60 -10.49 -3.89
CA ALA A 114 -10.00 -10.01 -2.64
C ALA A 114 -8.78 -10.85 -2.21
N MET A 115 -8.82 -12.17 -2.40
CA MET A 115 -7.70 -13.06 -2.13
C MET A 115 -6.50 -12.75 -3.04
N GLU A 116 -6.72 -12.63 -4.35
CA GLU A 116 -5.67 -12.30 -5.32
C GLU A 116 -5.05 -10.91 -5.05
N ILE A 117 -5.87 -9.92 -4.68
CA ILE A 117 -5.38 -8.59 -4.29
C ILE A 117 -4.54 -8.68 -3.03
N LEU A 118 -4.98 -9.42 -2.01
CA LEU A 118 -4.23 -9.58 -0.76
C LEU A 118 -2.89 -10.27 -0.99
N GLU A 119 -2.86 -11.35 -1.77
CA GLU A 119 -1.63 -12.09 -2.10
C GLU A 119 -0.62 -11.19 -2.81
N LYS A 120 -1.04 -10.52 -3.89
CA LYS A 120 -0.17 -9.57 -4.61
C LYS A 120 0.29 -8.41 -3.73
N SER A 121 -0.59 -7.90 -2.87
CA SER A 121 -0.23 -6.81 -1.95
C SER A 121 0.81 -7.26 -0.93
N ARG A 122 0.76 -8.52 -0.45
CA ARG A 122 1.78 -9.09 0.44
C ARG A 122 3.12 -9.24 -0.26
N GLU A 123 3.13 -9.71 -1.50
CA GLU A 123 4.36 -9.82 -2.30
C GLU A 123 5.04 -8.46 -2.47
N VAL A 124 4.26 -7.44 -2.87
CA VAL A 124 4.76 -6.06 -3.02
C VAL A 124 5.20 -5.49 -1.67
N PHE A 125 4.47 -5.75 -0.59
CA PHE A 125 4.82 -5.29 0.76
C PHE A 125 6.20 -5.84 1.20
N VAL A 126 6.40 -7.15 1.06
CA VAL A 126 7.67 -7.81 1.40
C VAL A 126 8.80 -7.26 0.54
N TRP A 127 8.58 -7.09 -0.76
CA TRP A 127 9.56 -6.47 -1.66
C TRP A 127 9.91 -5.05 -1.20
N MET A 128 8.92 -4.20 -0.89
CA MET A 128 9.14 -2.83 -0.40
C MET A 128 9.97 -2.81 0.90
N GLN A 129 9.76 -3.76 1.82
CA GLN A 129 10.58 -3.87 3.03
C GLN A 129 12.05 -4.16 2.72
N THR A 130 12.38 -4.82 1.60
CA THR A 130 13.77 -5.05 1.19
C THR A 130 14.49 -3.78 0.76
N LEU A 131 13.75 -2.75 0.31
CA LEU A 131 14.34 -1.49 -0.17
C LEU A 131 15.12 -0.76 0.92
N LYS A 132 14.73 -0.90 2.20
CA LYS A 132 15.49 -0.36 3.33
C LYS A 132 16.88 -0.99 3.44
N LYS A 133 16.99 -2.29 3.19
CA LYS A 133 18.21 -3.10 3.38
C LYS A 133 19.26 -2.88 2.29
N LEU A 134 18.93 -2.18 1.20
CA LEU A 134 19.85 -1.96 0.07
C LEU A 134 20.90 -0.86 0.33
N LYS A 135 20.81 -0.14 1.46
CA LYS A 135 21.77 0.90 1.86
C LYS A 135 22.30 0.77 3.29
N GLU A 136 22.02 -0.35 3.95
CA GLU A 136 22.67 -0.75 5.21
C GLU A 136 23.93 -1.57 4.88
#